data_AF-A0A0F9S3W1-F1
#
_entry.id   AF-A0A0F9S3W1-F1
#
_cell.length_a   1.000
_cell.length_b   1.000
_cell.length_c   1.000
_cell.angle_alpha   90.00
_cell.angle_beta   90.00
_cell.angle_gamma   90.00
#
_symmetry.space_group_name_H-M   'P 1'
#
loop_
_entity.id
_entity.type
_entity.pdbx_description
1 polymer ?
#
loop_
_entity_poly.entity_id
_entity_poly.type
_entity_poly.pdbx_seq_one_letter_code
_entity_poly.pdbx_strand_id
1 'polypeptide(L)'
;MAGFQQLRVTREVDFSGAAKIGLAPDYPGNVYHVDKTGNDGNDGLGWGGGRALLTIQAALDKCSGRGLHTVLVASGAYQETLTTPNNATAPFGQLIGMEARDTGSGCYLYSVGTTNILTINARGWRVSGFEFESGSAAAGIKLVRESGGVNRSDYTQIDNCAFVTGKYGIEVTGAPYEVVIRNCTFFNLTTGAIYHTDSSWANARKWTIRGNDFSENASHIYLPMNQSFIYRNIFQGTGSTRSAKDANLLNITGGTLGMNQVSENHLGIADGTGAGQYDETSGSCQGGTTDFWQGNWVGFAVNNKAPASGS
;
A
#
# COMPACT_ATOMS: atom_id res chain seq x y z
N MET A 1 48.94 -54.26 -31.02
CA MET A 1 48.92 -52.90 -30.42
C MET A 1 47.46 -52.52 -30.24
N ALA A 2 46.94 -52.60 -29.01
CA ALA A 2 45.56 -52.22 -28.71
C ALA A 2 45.49 -50.69 -28.57
N GLY A 3 44.70 -50.04 -29.43
CA GLY A 3 44.51 -48.60 -29.38
C GLY A 3 43.72 -48.21 -28.13
N PHE A 4 44.22 -47.24 -27.37
CA PHE A 4 43.47 -46.62 -26.29
C PHE A 4 42.42 -45.67 -26.88
N GLN A 5 41.14 -45.97 -26.63
CA GLN A 5 40.04 -45.06 -26.94
C GLN A 5 39.85 -44.10 -25.77
N GLN A 6 40.19 -42.83 -25.97
CA GLN A 6 39.99 -41.79 -24.97
C GLN A 6 38.49 -41.44 -24.91
N LEU A 7 37.81 -41.87 -23.85
CA LEU A 7 36.43 -41.48 -23.56
C LEU A 7 36.41 -40.01 -23.13
N ARG A 8 36.03 -39.11 -24.04
CA ARG A 8 35.80 -37.70 -23.73
C ARG A 8 34.42 -37.58 -23.08
N VAL A 9 34.37 -37.61 -21.75
CA VAL A 9 33.14 -37.29 -21.01
C VAL A 9 32.99 -35.77 -20.99
N THR A 10 32.27 -35.22 -21.97
CA THR A 10 31.80 -33.84 -21.90
C THR A 10 30.65 -33.84 -20.89
N ARG A 11 30.93 -33.51 -19.62
CA ARG A 11 29.88 -33.22 -18.65
C ARG A 11 29.29 -31.86 -19.01
N GLU A 12 28.41 -31.83 -20.00
CA GLU A 12 27.44 -30.74 -20.08
C GLU A 12 26.51 -30.92 -18.88
N VAL A 13 26.59 -29.99 -17.93
CA VAL A 13 25.60 -29.89 -16.88
C VAL A 13 24.36 -29.33 -17.56
N ASP A 14 23.38 -30.20 -17.78
CA ASP A 14 22.09 -29.80 -18.30
C ASP A 14 21.38 -28.92 -17.26
N PHE A 15 21.33 -27.62 -17.56
CA PHE A 15 20.60 -26.61 -16.78
C PHE A 15 19.14 -26.46 -17.26
N SER A 16 18.57 -27.45 -17.94
CA SER A 16 17.16 -27.47 -18.35
C SER A 16 16.18 -27.37 -17.18
N GLY A 17 16.63 -27.66 -15.96
CA GLY A 17 15.98 -27.23 -14.72
C GLY A 17 16.68 -26.02 -14.10
N ALA A 18 15.92 -25.07 -13.56
CA ALA A 18 16.41 -23.83 -12.95
C ALA A 18 17.44 -24.08 -11.83
N ALA A 19 18.71 -24.23 -12.19
CA ALA A 19 19.78 -24.35 -11.23
C ALA A 19 20.03 -22.99 -10.59
N LYS A 20 19.65 -22.86 -9.32
CA LYS A 20 20.04 -21.71 -8.50
C LYS A 20 21.51 -21.91 -8.09
N ILE A 21 22.41 -21.12 -8.67
CA ILE A 21 23.80 -21.05 -8.21
C ILE A 21 23.86 -20.03 -7.06
N GLY A 22 23.79 -20.53 -5.83
CA GLY A 22 23.96 -19.72 -4.61
C GLY A 22 23.23 -20.30 -3.40
N LEU A 23 23.79 -20.10 -2.20
CA LEU A 23 23.17 -20.44 -0.91
C LEU A 23 22.08 -19.41 -0.52
N ALA A 24 21.27 -18.95 -1.47
CA ALA A 24 20.09 -18.19 -1.10
C ALA A 24 19.16 -19.17 -0.37
N PRO A 25 18.78 -18.92 0.90
CA PRO A 25 17.80 -19.76 1.56
C PRO A 25 16.57 -19.87 0.66
N ASP A 26 16.20 -21.11 0.32
CA ASP A 26 14.92 -21.37 -0.34
C ASP A 26 13.84 -21.03 0.68
N TYR A 27 13.40 -19.78 0.65
CA TYR A 27 12.15 -19.43 1.30
C TYR A 27 11.07 -20.18 0.52
N PRO A 28 10.28 -21.03 1.17
CA PRO A 28 9.16 -21.67 0.49
C PRO A 28 8.26 -20.56 -0.10
N GLY A 29 7.62 -20.83 -1.24
CA GLY A 29 6.83 -19.83 -1.96
C GLY A 29 6.98 -19.98 -3.47
N ASN A 30 5.89 -19.74 -4.20
CA ASN A 30 5.86 -19.75 -5.66
C ASN A 30 5.84 -18.32 -6.19
N VAL A 31 6.39 -18.12 -7.39
CA VAL A 31 6.23 -16.89 -8.17
C VAL A 31 5.18 -17.16 -9.24
N TYR A 32 4.04 -16.51 -9.10
CA TYR A 32 2.95 -16.55 -10.06
C TYR A 32 3.00 -15.33 -10.98
N HIS A 33 2.67 -15.53 -12.25
CA HIS A 33 2.69 -14.52 -13.28
C HIS A 33 1.27 -14.33 -13.83
N VAL A 34 0.85 -13.07 -13.96
CA VAL A 34 -0.48 -12.69 -14.45
C VAL A 34 -0.30 -11.82 -15.69
N ASP A 35 -0.97 -12.17 -16.78
CA ASP A 35 -0.87 -11.52 -18.09
C ASP A 35 -2.23 -11.57 -18.79
N LYS A 36 -2.62 -10.48 -19.45
CA LYS A 36 -3.89 -10.39 -20.21
C LYS A 36 -4.01 -11.40 -21.36
N THR A 37 -2.89 -11.96 -21.82
CA THR A 37 -2.84 -13.04 -22.82
C THR A 37 -2.94 -14.43 -22.20
N GLY A 38 -2.94 -14.52 -20.87
CA GLY A 38 -2.95 -15.76 -20.08
C GLY A 38 -4.30 -16.48 -20.04
N ASN A 39 -4.34 -17.51 -19.19
CA ASN A 39 -5.53 -18.33 -18.92
C ASN A 39 -5.50 -18.80 -17.45
N ASP A 40 -6.61 -18.67 -16.71
CA ASP A 40 -6.67 -19.05 -15.29
C ASP A 40 -6.55 -20.56 -15.04
N GLY A 41 -6.70 -21.38 -16.08
CA GLY A 41 -6.38 -22.81 -16.07
C GLY A 41 -4.89 -23.12 -16.12
N ASN A 42 -4.02 -22.14 -16.39
CA ASN A 42 -2.57 -22.35 -16.45
C ASN A 42 -1.95 -22.57 -15.05
N ASP A 43 -0.67 -22.96 -15.02
CA ASP A 43 0.08 -23.13 -13.76
C ASP A 43 0.44 -21.79 -13.10
N GLY A 44 0.58 -20.72 -13.89
CA GLY A 44 1.05 -19.40 -13.45
C GLY A 44 2.55 -19.32 -13.23
N LEU A 45 3.31 -20.38 -13.50
CA LEU A 45 4.73 -20.49 -13.14
C LEU A 45 5.68 -19.93 -14.22
N GLY A 46 5.17 -19.11 -15.13
CA GLY A 46 5.95 -18.38 -16.13
C GLY A 46 5.12 -17.38 -16.92
N TRP A 47 5.79 -16.54 -17.70
CA TRP A 47 5.17 -15.54 -18.58
C TRP A 47 4.58 -16.12 -19.87
N GLY A 48 3.70 -15.36 -20.51
CA GLY A 48 3.10 -15.64 -21.82
C GLY A 48 1.83 -16.49 -21.75
N GLY A 49 1.02 -16.44 -22.82
CA GLY A 49 -0.34 -16.99 -22.81
C GLY A 49 -0.48 -18.49 -22.52
N GLY A 50 0.58 -19.27 -22.75
CA GLY A 50 0.60 -20.70 -22.42
C GLY A 50 0.96 -21.04 -20.98
N ARG A 51 1.30 -20.05 -20.13
CA ARG A 51 1.76 -20.28 -18.75
C ARG A 51 1.21 -19.29 -17.73
N ALA A 52 1.05 -18.02 -18.10
CA ALA A 52 0.57 -16.98 -17.21
C ALA A 52 -0.93 -17.15 -16.91
N LEU A 53 -1.33 -16.71 -15.72
CA LEU A 53 -2.74 -16.61 -15.33
C LEU A 53 -3.36 -15.38 -15.98
N LEU A 54 -4.66 -15.41 -16.23
CA LEU A 54 -5.37 -14.29 -16.85
C LEU A 54 -5.72 -13.21 -15.81
N THR A 55 -6.13 -13.65 -14.61
CA THR A 55 -6.60 -12.79 -13.53
C THR A 55 -5.65 -12.78 -12.35
N ILE A 56 -5.64 -11.68 -11.61
CA ILE A 56 -4.84 -11.53 -10.39
C ILE A 56 -5.43 -12.40 -9.29
N GLN A 57 -6.76 -12.50 -9.20
CA GLN A 57 -7.40 -13.35 -8.20
C GLN A 57 -7.00 -14.82 -8.36
N ALA A 58 -6.93 -15.35 -9.59
CA ALA A 58 -6.50 -16.73 -9.80
C ALA A 58 -5.07 -17.00 -9.28
N ALA A 59 -4.17 -16.00 -9.36
CA ALA A 59 -2.83 -16.11 -8.79
C ALA A 59 -2.85 -16.06 -7.25
N LEU A 60 -3.68 -15.19 -6.67
CA LEU A 60 -3.87 -15.13 -5.22
C LEU A 60 -4.46 -16.43 -4.67
N ASP A 61 -5.42 -17.05 -5.37
CA ASP A 61 -6.04 -18.32 -4.97
C ASP A 61 -5.06 -19.50 -4.98
N LYS A 62 -4.02 -19.45 -5.84
CA LYS A 62 -2.94 -20.44 -5.86
C LYS A 62 -1.88 -20.21 -4.77
N CYS A 63 -1.89 -19.08 -4.07
CA CYS A 63 -0.99 -18.88 -2.93
C CYS A 63 -1.45 -19.74 -1.75
N SER A 64 -0.71 -20.82 -1.48
CA SER A 64 -1.02 -21.73 -0.38
C SER A 64 0.25 -22.22 0.32
N GLY A 65 0.17 -22.33 1.64
CA GLY A 65 1.23 -22.84 2.49
C GLY A 65 2.02 -21.74 3.19
N ARG A 66 3.09 -22.16 3.87
CA ARG A 66 4.03 -21.21 4.48
C ARG A 66 5.04 -20.80 3.43
N GLY A 67 5.25 -19.51 3.27
CA GLY A 67 6.20 -19.01 2.30
C GLY A 67 5.99 -17.56 1.92
N LEU A 68 6.96 -16.98 1.20
CA LEU A 68 6.82 -15.68 0.56
C LEU A 68 6.35 -15.89 -0.88
N HIS A 69 5.04 -16.01 -1.08
CA HIS A 69 4.48 -16.08 -2.42
C HIS A 69 4.64 -14.73 -3.11
N THR A 70 4.93 -14.73 -4.41
CA THR A 70 5.04 -13.50 -5.20
C THR A 70 4.10 -13.60 -6.38
N VAL A 71 3.24 -12.60 -6.56
CA VAL A 71 2.37 -12.45 -7.73
C VAL A 71 2.91 -11.26 -8.52
N LEU A 72 3.44 -11.55 -9.71
CA LEU A 72 3.91 -10.57 -10.68
C LEU A 72 2.81 -10.34 -11.71
N VAL A 73 2.38 -9.09 -11.87
CA VAL A 73 1.30 -8.72 -12.77
C VAL A 73 1.87 -7.92 -13.92
N ALA A 74 1.67 -8.37 -15.17
CA ALA A 74 2.05 -7.62 -16.35
C ALA A 74 1.31 -6.28 -16.41
N SER A 75 1.88 -5.32 -17.14
CA SER A 75 1.19 -4.05 -17.40
C SER A 75 -0.15 -4.26 -18.08
N GLY A 76 -1.10 -3.37 -17.75
CA GLY A 76 -2.45 -3.42 -18.31
C GLY A 76 -3.52 -2.98 -17.32
N ALA A 77 -4.75 -2.87 -17.83
CA ALA A 77 -5.92 -2.48 -17.06
C ALA A 77 -6.70 -3.70 -16.56
N TYR A 78 -6.78 -3.89 -15.25
CA TYR A 78 -7.41 -5.02 -14.58
C TYR A 78 -8.63 -4.53 -13.79
N GLN A 79 -9.80 -5.05 -14.16
CA GLN A 79 -11.06 -4.77 -13.48
C GLN A 79 -11.43 -5.97 -12.62
N GLU A 80 -10.96 -6.00 -11.38
CA GLU A 80 -11.11 -7.14 -10.48
C GLU A 80 -11.46 -6.69 -9.06
N THR A 81 -12.12 -7.56 -8.31
CA THR A 81 -12.24 -7.46 -6.86
C THR A 81 -11.36 -8.55 -6.27
N LEU A 82 -10.31 -8.12 -5.59
CA LEU A 82 -9.22 -8.97 -5.13
C LEU A 82 -9.29 -9.17 -3.63
N THR A 83 -8.94 -10.36 -3.19
CA THR A 83 -8.77 -10.70 -1.79
C THR A 83 -7.52 -11.55 -1.63
N THR A 84 -6.57 -11.08 -0.81
CA THR A 84 -5.43 -11.93 -0.45
C THR A 84 -5.95 -13.14 0.33
N PRO A 85 -5.25 -14.28 0.30
CA PRO A 85 -5.52 -15.36 1.24
C PRO A 85 -5.50 -14.86 2.69
N ASN A 86 -6.16 -15.61 3.58
CA ASN A 86 -6.10 -15.32 5.02
C ASN A 86 -4.81 -15.89 5.65
N ASN A 87 -4.61 -15.63 6.94
CA ASN A 87 -3.41 -16.05 7.67
C ASN A 87 -3.22 -17.58 7.77
N ALA A 88 -4.29 -18.37 7.64
CA ALA A 88 -4.20 -19.83 7.67
C ALA A 88 -3.73 -20.39 6.32
N THR A 89 -4.08 -19.73 5.22
CA THR A 89 -3.76 -20.17 3.85
C THR A 89 -2.40 -19.68 3.38
N ALA A 90 -2.13 -18.37 3.41
CA ALA A 90 -0.86 -17.78 2.98
C ALA A 90 -0.58 -16.49 3.78
N PRO A 91 0.13 -16.59 4.92
CA PRO A 91 0.32 -15.47 5.84
C PRO A 91 1.37 -14.45 5.41
N PHE A 92 2.03 -14.62 4.25
CA PHE A 92 3.01 -13.69 3.72
C PHE A 92 2.97 -13.75 2.20
N GLY A 93 3.10 -12.59 1.55
CA GLY A 93 3.09 -12.54 0.09
C GLY A 93 3.50 -11.19 -0.46
N GLN A 94 3.68 -11.14 -1.76
CA GLN A 94 3.93 -9.92 -2.52
C GLN A 94 3.00 -9.89 -3.71
N LEU A 95 2.36 -8.76 -3.93
CA LEU A 95 1.61 -8.45 -5.13
C LEU A 95 2.31 -7.26 -5.79
N ILE A 96 2.88 -7.49 -6.96
CA ILE A 96 3.78 -6.54 -7.63
C ILE A 96 3.27 -6.29 -9.05
N GLY A 97 2.91 -5.04 -9.32
CA GLY A 97 2.65 -4.56 -10.66
C GLY A 97 3.97 -4.33 -11.38
N MET A 98 4.09 -4.89 -12.58
CA MET A 98 5.25 -4.71 -13.44
C MET A 98 5.12 -3.41 -14.24
N GLU A 99 6.28 -2.92 -14.66
CA GLU A 99 6.51 -1.66 -15.39
C GLU A 99 6.35 -0.38 -14.55
N ALA A 100 7.09 0.64 -14.97
CA ALA A 100 7.14 1.92 -14.28
C ALA A 100 5.80 2.66 -14.43
N ARG A 101 5.24 3.14 -13.32
CA ARG A 101 4.02 3.96 -13.33
C ARG A 101 4.22 5.24 -14.13
N ASP A 102 5.43 5.79 -14.06
CA ASP A 102 5.88 7.05 -14.64
C ASP A 102 5.88 7.08 -16.18
N THR A 103 5.67 5.95 -16.85
CA THR A 103 5.48 5.89 -18.31
C THR A 103 4.01 5.82 -18.75
N GLY A 104 3.05 5.81 -17.82
CA GLY A 104 1.62 5.67 -18.15
C GLY A 104 1.21 4.28 -18.64
N SER A 105 2.11 3.30 -18.56
CA SER A 105 1.89 1.90 -18.94
C SER A 105 1.92 0.95 -17.73
N GLY A 106 1.72 1.46 -16.52
CA GLY A 106 1.78 0.64 -15.30
C GLY A 106 0.61 -0.35 -15.17
N CYS A 107 0.64 -1.14 -14.10
CA CYS A 107 -0.49 -1.99 -13.72
C CYS A 107 -1.63 -1.13 -13.15
N TYR A 108 -2.71 -1.02 -13.90
CA TYR A 108 -3.88 -0.21 -13.52
C TYR A 108 -5.01 -1.11 -13.03
N LEU A 109 -5.43 -0.91 -11.78
CA LEU A 109 -6.53 -1.62 -11.14
C LEU A 109 -7.70 -0.68 -10.93
N TYR A 110 -8.90 -1.08 -11.35
CA TYR A 110 -10.09 -0.25 -11.19
C TYR A 110 -11.34 -1.06 -10.85
N SER A 111 -12.29 -0.39 -10.21
CA SER A 111 -13.61 -0.94 -9.90
C SER A 111 -14.69 0.09 -10.26
N VAL A 112 -15.77 -0.36 -10.89
CA VAL A 112 -16.91 0.50 -11.28
C VAL A 112 -18.05 0.45 -10.25
N GLY A 113 -17.82 -0.17 -9.09
CA GLY A 113 -18.88 -0.52 -8.14
C GLY A 113 -18.63 -0.06 -6.70
N THR A 114 -19.33 -0.72 -5.79
CA THR A 114 -19.27 -0.46 -4.35
C THR A 114 -18.32 -1.42 -3.61
N THR A 115 -17.52 -2.19 -4.34
CA THR A 115 -16.57 -3.16 -3.78
C THR A 115 -15.15 -2.63 -3.83
N ASN A 116 -14.40 -2.88 -2.75
CA ASN A 116 -12.98 -2.55 -2.67
C ASN A 116 -12.21 -3.30 -3.76
N ILE A 117 -11.19 -2.67 -4.33
CA ILE A 117 -10.37 -3.33 -5.36
C ILE A 117 -9.53 -4.44 -4.73
N LEU A 118 -8.84 -4.18 -3.62
CA LEU A 118 -8.04 -5.18 -2.92
C LEU A 118 -8.34 -5.20 -1.43
N THR A 119 -8.74 -6.37 -0.91
CA THR A 119 -8.86 -6.60 0.53
C THR A 119 -7.68 -7.46 1.01
N ILE A 120 -6.92 -6.95 1.98
CA ILE A 120 -5.78 -7.67 2.57
C ILE A 120 -6.24 -8.35 3.86
N ASN A 121 -6.30 -9.68 3.83
CA ASN A 121 -6.76 -10.53 4.93
C ASN A 121 -5.63 -11.25 5.67
N ALA A 122 -4.42 -11.28 5.12
CA ALA A 122 -3.26 -11.88 5.76
C ALA A 122 -2.21 -10.84 6.13
N ARG A 123 -1.36 -11.22 7.08
CA ARG A 123 -0.27 -10.37 7.55
C ARG A 123 0.86 -10.31 6.52
N GLY A 124 1.78 -9.38 6.69
CA GLY A 124 3.07 -9.37 5.99
C GLY A 124 2.98 -9.35 4.46
N TRP A 125 1.85 -8.92 3.90
CA TRP A 125 1.71 -8.72 2.46
C TRP A 125 2.37 -7.42 2.04
N ARG A 126 3.10 -7.46 0.92
CA ARG A 126 3.61 -6.27 0.25
C ARG A 126 2.82 -6.02 -1.03
N VAL A 127 2.35 -4.79 -1.25
CA VAL A 127 1.68 -4.36 -2.48
C VAL A 127 2.48 -3.23 -3.10
N SER A 128 2.86 -3.36 -4.37
CA SER A 128 3.69 -2.35 -5.02
C SER A 128 3.47 -2.23 -6.53
N GLY A 129 3.68 -1.04 -7.08
CA GLY A 129 3.72 -0.81 -8.53
C GLY A 129 2.35 -0.75 -9.20
N PHE A 130 1.28 -0.47 -8.45
CA PHE A 130 -0.08 -0.37 -8.99
C PHE A 130 -0.61 1.06 -8.97
N GLU A 131 -1.42 1.37 -9.97
CA GLU A 131 -2.35 2.50 -9.94
C GLU A 131 -3.75 1.98 -9.63
N PHE A 132 -4.45 2.60 -8.68
CA PHE A 132 -5.77 2.22 -8.21
C PHE A 132 -6.78 3.33 -8.50
N GLU A 133 -7.83 3.03 -9.26
CA GLU A 133 -9.02 3.88 -9.43
C GLU A 133 -10.21 3.25 -8.72
N SER A 134 -10.44 3.69 -7.48
CA SER A 134 -11.51 3.15 -6.65
C SER A 134 -12.89 3.64 -7.07
N GLY A 135 -13.92 2.81 -6.87
CA GLY A 135 -15.29 3.23 -7.09
C GLY A 135 -15.75 4.30 -6.11
N SER A 136 -16.86 4.99 -6.42
CA SER A 136 -17.41 6.09 -5.60
C SER A 136 -17.86 5.69 -4.19
N ALA A 137 -17.96 4.39 -3.90
CA ALA A 137 -18.36 3.85 -2.61
C ALA A 137 -17.36 2.84 -2.03
N ALA A 138 -16.16 2.74 -2.58
CA ALA A 138 -15.18 1.70 -2.26
C ALA A 138 -13.77 2.26 -2.05
N ALA A 139 -12.90 1.43 -1.48
CA ALA A 139 -11.48 1.70 -1.34
C ALA A 139 -10.65 1.06 -2.46
N GLY A 140 -9.52 1.68 -2.78
CA GLY A 140 -8.47 1.02 -3.56
C GLY A 140 -7.94 -0.20 -2.80
N ILE A 141 -7.52 -0.01 -1.55
CA ILE A 141 -7.12 -1.08 -0.65
C ILE A 141 -7.93 -1.03 0.65
N LYS A 142 -8.45 -2.17 1.10
CA LYS A 142 -8.99 -2.35 2.45
C LYS A 142 -8.02 -3.17 3.30
N LEU A 143 -7.62 -2.60 4.42
CA LEU A 143 -6.86 -3.25 5.49
C LEU A 143 -7.82 -3.72 6.57
N VAL A 144 -7.75 -5.01 6.90
CA VAL A 144 -8.66 -5.66 7.86
C VAL A 144 -7.88 -6.19 9.05
N ARG A 145 -8.30 -5.82 10.25
CA ARG A 145 -7.93 -6.55 11.47
C ARG A 145 -9.16 -6.85 12.30
N GLU A 146 -9.48 -8.14 12.40
CA GLU A 146 -10.59 -8.63 13.21
C GLU A 146 -10.13 -9.15 14.58
N SER A 147 -11.02 -9.07 15.58
CA SER A 147 -10.76 -9.56 16.95
C SER A 147 -10.48 -11.07 16.99
N GLY A 148 -11.18 -11.87 16.17
CA GLY A 148 -11.02 -13.32 16.06
C GLY A 148 -9.73 -13.78 15.37
N GLY A 149 -8.99 -12.87 14.74
CA GLY A 149 -7.65 -13.09 14.22
C GLY A 149 -7.50 -13.95 12.97
N VAL A 150 -8.60 -14.33 12.32
CA VAL A 150 -8.57 -14.96 10.99
C VAL A 150 -8.02 -13.97 9.97
N ASN A 151 -8.65 -12.80 9.87
CA ASN A 151 -8.23 -11.72 8.99
C ASN A 151 -7.41 -10.68 9.76
N ARG A 152 -6.12 -10.56 9.41
CA ARG A 152 -5.20 -9.58 10.00
C ARG A 152 -4.19 -9.10 8.98
N SER A 153 -4.32 -7.86 8.52
CA SER A 153 -3.37 -7.15 7.67
C SER A 153 -2.20 -6.54 8.46
N ASP A 154 -1.80 -7.15 9.58
CA ASP A 154 -0.65 -6.72 10.37
C ASP A 154 0.63 -6.82 9.53
N TYR A 155 1.62 -5.97 9.74
CA TYR A 155 2.92 -5.98 9.01
C TYR A 155 2.81 -5.75 7.49
N THR A 156 1.67 -5.25 7.01
CA THR A 156 1.47 -4.96 5.57
C THR A 156 2.39 -3.82 5.12
N GLN A 157 2.92 -3.93 3.92
CA GLN A 157 3.67 -2.87 3.24
C GLN A 157 2.96 -2.47 1.96
N ILE A 158 2.73 -1.17 1.77
CA ILE A 158 2.20 -0.62 0.53
C ILE A 158 3.21 0.39 0.04
N ASP A 159 3.78 0.18 -1.14
CA ASP A 159 4.84 1.04 -1.64
C ASP A 159 4.84 1.27 -3.14
N ASN A 160 5.16 2.50 -3.57
CA ASN A 160 5.19 2.84 -4.98
C ASN A 160 3.84 2.58 -5.70
N CYS A 161 2.74 2.94 -5.06
CA CYS A 161 1.39 2.87 -5.63
C CYS A 161 0.84 4.26 -5.91
N ALA A 162 -0.07 4.38 -6.87
CA ALA A 162 -0.93 5.56 -7.02
C ALA A 162 -2.38 5.20 -6.68
N PHE A 163 -3.07 6.11 -6.01
CA PHE A 163 -4.49 6.04 -5.75
C PHE A 163 -5.11 7.28 -6.38
N VAL A 164 -5.81 7.09 -7.49
CA VAL A 164 -6.35 8.15 -8.33
C VAL A 164 -7.87 8.09 -8.31
N THR A 165 -8.49 9.11 -7.74
CA THR A 165 -9.95 9.25 -7.66
C THR A 165 -10.69 8.14 -6.89
N GLY A 166 -11.99 8.36 -6.68
CA GLY A 166 -12.87 7.49 -5.90
C GLY A 166 -12.94 7.86 -4.43
N LYS A 167 -13.50 6.97 -3.60
CA LYS A 167 -13.86 7.33 -2.21
C LYS A 167 -12.65 7.31 -1.28
N TYR A 168 -11.98 6.16 -1.22
CA TYR A 168 -10.84 5.94 -0.33
C TYR A 168 -9.65 5.39 -1.10
N GLY A 169 -8.44 5.88 -0.80
CA GLY A 169 -7.22 5.23 -1.27
C GLY A 169 -7.02 3.93 -0.49
N ILE A 170 -6.87 4.07 0.83
CA ILE A 170 -6.75 2.98 1.78
C ILE A 170 -7.84 3.14 2.85
N GLU A 171 -8.77 2.19 2.91
CA GLU A 171 -9.71 2.03 4.02
C GLU A 171 -9.10 1.11 5.08
N VAL A 172 -9.27 1.48 6.35
CA VAL A 172 -8.82 0.71 7.50
C VAL A 172 -10.02 0.32 8.37
N THR A 173 -10.08 -0.96 8.73
CA THR A 173 -11.05 -1.51 9.69
C THR A 173 -10.32 -2.26 10.81
N GLY A 174 -10.74 -2.03 12.05
CA GLY A 174 -10.04 -2.50 13.24
C GLY A 174 -8.73 -1.75 13.45
N ALA A 175 -7.67 -2.45 13.85
CA ALA A 175 -6.42 -1.82 14.27
C ALA A 175 -5.16 -2.53 13.75
N PRO A 176 -4.93 -2.66 12.42
CA PRO A 176 -3.73 -3.31 11.90
C PRO A 176 -2.46 -2.79 12.60
N TYR A 177 -1.52 -3.68 12.87
CA TYR A 177 -0.30 -3.37 13.61
C TYR A 177 0.89 -3.31 12.65
N GLU A 178 1.76 -2.30 12.81
CA GLU A 178 3.04 -2.19 12.10
C GLU A 178 2.92 -2.17 10.57
N VAL A 179 1.97 -1.38 10.06
CA VAL A 179 1.80 -1.16 8.61
C VAL A 179 2.77 -0.08 8.11
N VAL A 180 3.33 -0.28 6.93
CA VAL A 180 4.21 0.69 6.25
C VAL A 180 3.55 1.14 4.95
N ILE A 181 3.40 2.45 4.78
CA ILE A 181 2.91 3.07 3.55
C ILE A 181 3.96 4.07 3.08
N ARG A 182 4.53 3.86 1.89
CA ARG A 182 5.64 4.69 1.42
C ARG A 182 5.70 4.95 -0.07
N ASN A 183 6.21 6.11 -0.46
CA ASN A 183 6.42 6.47 -1.87
C ASN A 183 5.14 6.32 -2.71
N CYS A 184 3.97 6.49 -2.10
CA CYS A 184 2.70 6.43 -2.78
C CYS A 184 2.21 7.83 -3.15
N THR A 185 1.36 7.90 -4.17
CA THR A 185 0.63 9.11 -4.54
C THR A 185 -0.85 8.90 -4.24
N PHE A 186 -1.49 9.85 -3.56
CA PHE A 186 -2.93 9.86 -3.31
C PHE A 186 -3.51 11.14 -3.89
N PHE A 187 -4.38 11.00 -4.88
CA PHE A 187 -4.87 12.13 -5.67
C PHE A 187 -6.39 12.07 -5.84
N ASN A 188 -7.06 13.20 -5.60
CA ASN A 188 -8.47 13.43 -5.95
C ASN A 188 -9.47 12.46 -5.28
N LEU A 189 -9.21 12.03 -4.03
CA LEU A 189 -10.11 11.14 -3.30
C LEU A 189 -11.22 11.92 -2.58
N THR A 190 -12.47 11.48 -2.75
CA THR A 190 -13.67 12.22 -2.31
C THR A 190 -13.98 12.09 -0.82
N THR A 191 -13.30 11.20 -0.10
CA THR A 191 -13.46 11.10 1.36
C THR A 191 -12.12 11.07 2.08
N GLY A 192 -11.19 10.20 1.70
CA GLY A 192 -9.88 10.19 2.36
C GLY A 192 -8.82 9.32 1.70
N ALA A 193 -7.57 9.78 1.73
CA ALA A 193 -6.45 8.99 1.24
C ALA A 193 -6.16 7.77 2.13
N ILE A 194 -6.00 7.97 3.43
CA ILE A 194 -5.95 6.89 4.43
C ILE A 194 -7.07 7.16 5.43
N TYR A 195 -8.07 6.29 5.48
CA TYR A 195 -9.29 6.55 6.22
C TYR A 195 -9.71 5.37 7.08
N HIS A 196 -9.98 5.65 8.35
CA HIS A 196 -10.45 4.67 9.32
C HIS A 196 -11.97 4.71 9.46
N THR A 197 -12.64 3.60 9.18
CA THR A 197 -14.11 3.54 9.19
C THR A 197 -14.68 2.90 10.46
N ASP A 198 -13.88 2.12 11.21
CA ASP A 198 -14.32 1.45 12.44
C ASP A 198 -13.13 1.03 13.33
N SER A 199 -13.14 1.44 14.60
CA SER A 199 -12.58 0.60 15.66
C SER A 199 -13.34 0.72 16.98
N SER A 200 -14.14 -0.29 17.28
CA SER A 200 -14.71 -0.45 18.62
C SER A 200 -13.72 -0.92 19.70
N TRP A 201 -12.53 -1.40 19.34
CA TRP A 201 -11.68 -2.15 20.29
C TRP A 201 -10.18 -1.79 20.37
N ALA A 202 -9.58 -1.15 19.35
CA ALA A 202 -8.18 -0.73 19.40
C ALA A 202 -7.83 0.32 18.34
N ASN A 203 -6.74 1.06 18.53
CA ASN A 203 -6.21 2.03 17.56
C ASN A 203 -5.01 1.46 16.80
N ALA A 204 -4.79 1.93 15.57
CA ALA A 204 -3.62 1.58 14.77
C ALA A 204 -2.31 1.88 15.53
N ARG A 205 -1.33 0.99 15.47
CA ARG A 205 -0.11 1.13 16.28
C ARG A 205 1.17 0.79 15.51
N LYS A 206 2.22 1.59 15.70
CA LYS A 206 3.54 1.48 15.05
C LYS A 206 3.50 1.57 13.52
N TRP A 207 2.56 2.34 12.99
CA TRP A 207 2.53 2.56 11.56
C TRP A 207 3.67 3.48 11.13
N THR A 208 4.10 3.33 9.89
CA THR A 208 5.06 4.24 9.25
C THR A 208 4.47 4.73 7.94
N ILE A 209 4.17 6.03 7.86
CA ILE A 209 3.63 6.68 6.67
C ILE A 209 4.68 7.69 6.19
N ARG A 210 5.40 7.39 5.10
CA ARG A 210 6.55 8.20 4.70
C ARG A 210 6.75 8.39 3.20
N GLY A 211 7.29 9.54 2.79
CA GLY A 211 7.65 9.74 1.39
C GLY A 211 6.46 9.76 0.43
N ASN A 212 5.24 9.95 0.93
CA ASN A 212 4.03 9.95 0.10
C ASN A 212 3.67 11.37 -0.35
N ASP A 213 2.95 11.48 -1.46
CA ASP A 213 2.34 12.72 -1.93
C ASP A 213 0.81 12.63 -1.79
N PHE A 214 0.23 13.54 -1.02
CA PHE A 214 -1.19 13.67 -0.81
C PHE A 214 -1.68 14.97 -1.42
N SER A 215 -2.46 14.88 -2.50
CA SER A 215 -2.93 16.03 -3.26
C SER A 215 -4.41 15.93 -3.58
N GLU A 216 -5.12 17.06 -3.51
CA GLU A 216 -6.55 17.16 -3.88
C GLU A 216 -7.50 16.14 -3.24
N ASN A 217 -7.14 15.57 -2.07
CA ASN A 217 -8.04 14.68 -1.34
C ASN A 217 -8.90 15.49 -0.36
N ALA A 218 -10.14 15.06 -0.13
CA ALA A 218 -11.02 15.64 0.91
C ALA A 218 -10.41 15.49 2.32
N SER A 219 -9.71 14.38 2.58
CA SER A 219 -8.84 14.19 3.74
C SER A 219 -7.59 13.42 3.32
N HIS A 220 -6.43 13.69 3.92
CA HIS A 220 -5.20 12.95 3.64
C HIS A 220 -5.08 11.75 4.56
N ILE A 221 -5.14 11.98 5.88
CA ILE A 221 -5.07 10.93 6.88
C ILE A 221 -6.13 11.20 7.93
N TYR A 222 -7.07 10.29 8.08
CA TYR A 222 -8.02 10.22 9.18
C TYR A 222 -7.89 8.84 9.81
N LEU A 223 -7.01 8.72 10.81
CA LEU A 223 -6.65 7.45 11.41
C LEU A 223 -6.20 7.66 12.86
N PRO A 224 -6.97 7.23 13.86
CA PRO A 224 -6.52 7.15 15.24
C PRO A 224 -5.30 6.25 15.38
N MET A 225 -4.19 6.82 15.85
CA MET A 225 -2.88 6.16 15.88
C MET A 225 -2.21 6.21 17.25
N ASN A 226 -1.36 5.22 17.50
CA ASN A 226 -0.48 5.13 18.67
C ASN A 226 0.96 4.82 18.21
N GLN A 227 1.94 5.51 18.78
CA GLN A 227 3.37 5.21 18.59
C GLN A 227 3.79 5.06 17.13
N SER A 228 3.22 5.88 16.25
CA SER A 228 3.40 5.79 14.80
C SER A 228 4.22 6.97 14.28
N PHE A 229 4.76 6.82 13.07
CA PHE A 229 5.63 7.81 12.44
C PHE A 229 5.02 8.27 11.12
N ILE A 230 4.90 9.59 10.96
CA ILE A 230 4.43 10.25 9.73
C ILE A 230 5.51 11.26 9.33
N TYR A 231 6.29 10.95 8.28
CA TYR A 231 7.42 11.81 7.94
C TYR A 231 7.80 11.84 6.46
N ARG A 232 8.40 12.96 6.01
CA ARG A 232 8.83 13.15 4.61
C ARG A 232 7.69 13.02 3.61
N ASN A 233 6.45 13.29 4.02
CA ASN A 233 5.32 13.34 3.11
C ASN A 233 5.11 14.77 2.61
N ILE A 234 4.46 14.89 1.45
CA ILE A 234 3.94 16.15 0.90
C ILE A 234 2.43 16.11 1.09
N PHE A 235 1.88 17.13 1.73
CA PHE A 235 0.45 17.31 1.91
C PHE A 235 0.05 18.63 1.25
N GLN A 236 -0.54 18.57 0.06
CA GLN A 236 -0.88 19.77 -0.69
C GLN A 236 -2.18 20.38 -0.18
N GLY A 237 -2.15 21.67 0.18
CA GLY A 237 -3.29 22.44 0.66
C GLY A 237 -4.35 22.76 -0.40
N THR A 238 -4.09 22.66 -1.70
CA THR A 238 -5.05 23.08 -2.75
C THR A 238 -5.71 21.87 -3.42
N GLY A 239 -6.90 22.05 -4.01
CA GLY A 239 -7.54 21.05 -4.87
C GLY A 239 -9.04 21.27 -5.06
N SER A 240 -9.59 20.87 -6.22
CA SER A 240 -11.02 21.04 -6.55
C SER A 240 -11.97 20.20 -5.69
N THR A 241 -11.45 19.14 -5.08
CA THR A 241 -12.21 18.14 -4.31
C THR A 241 -12.28 18.49 -2.83
N ARG A 242 -11.60 19.58 -2.44
CA ARG A 242 -11.65 20.13 -1.08
C ARG A 242 -12.92 20.94 -0.89
N SER A 243 -13.63 20.70 0.21
CA SER A 243 -14.62 21.66 0.69
C SER A 243 -13.89 22.78 1.45
N ALA A 244 -14.41 24.00 1.41
CA ALA A 244 -13.80 25.18 2.05
C ALA A 244 -13.69 25.11 3.60
N LYS A 245 -13.95 23.94 4.21
CA LYS A 245 -14.01 23.70 5.66
C LYS A 245 -13.39 22.37 6.10
N ASP A 246 -12.52 21.76 5.31
CA ASP A 246 -12.00 20.42 5.63
C ASP A 246 -11.03 20.46 6.83
N ALA A 247 -11.60 20.53 8.03
CA ALA A 247 -10.95 20.58 9.33
C ALA A 247 -10.34 19.21 9.74
N ASN A 248 -9.97 18.35 8.79
CA ASN A 248 -9.50 16.98 9.04
C ASN A 248 -8.55 16.47 7.94
N LEU A 249 -7.67 17.32 7.40
CA LEU A 249 -6.69 16.89 6.41
C LEU A 249 -5.72 15.86 6.98
N LEU A 250 -5.21 16.10 8.18
CA LEU A 250 -4.35 15.17 8.91
C LEU A 250 -4.85 15.07 10.36
N ASN A 251 -5.74 14.11 10.61
CA ASN A 251 -6.30 13.84 11.92
C ASN A 251 -5.84 12.45 12.42
N ILE A 252 -5.03 12.47 13.48
CA ILE A 252 -4.54 11.27 14.16
C ILE A 252 -5.06 11.14 15.60
N THR A 253 -6.06 11.95 15.97
CA THR A 253 -6.68 11.92 17.30
C THR A 253 -7.44 10.61 17.57
N GLY A 254 -7.76 10.35 18.84
CA GLY A 254 -8.44 9.11 19.27
C GLY A 254 -7.50 7.99 19.71
N GLY A 255 -6.19 8.12 19.44
CA GLY A 255 -5.15 7.29 20.04
C GLY A 255 -5.11 7.40 21.56
N THR A 256 -5.14 6.27 22.27
CA THR A 256 -5.13 6.22 23.75
C THR A 256 -3.73 6.22 24.36
N LEU A 257 -2.71 5.79 23.61
CA LEU A 257 -1.31 5.80 24.04
C LEU A 257 -0.58 7.04 23.51
N GLY A 258 -1.04 7.60 22.38
CA GLY A 258 -0.41 8.71 21.68
C GLY A 258 1.04 8.40 21.33
N MET A 259 1.95 9.35 21.57
CA MET A 259 3.38 9.26 21.23
C MET A 259 3.62 9.06 19.73
N ASN A 260 2.73 9.58 18.89
CA ASN A 260 2.98 9.63 17.46
C ASN A 260 4.04 10.69 17.16
N GLN A 261 4.80 10.50 16.09
CA GLN A 261 5.80 11.45 15.62
C GLN A 261 5.42 11.90 14.22
N VAL A 262 5.15 13.20 14.08
CA VAL A 262 4.86 13.85 12.81
C VAL A 262 5.98 14.84 12.51
N SER A 263 6.86 14.49 11.59
CA SER A 263 8.09 15.26 11.38
C SER A 263 8.53 15.32 9.94
N GLU A 264 9.27 16.36 9.56
CA GLU A 264 9.84 16.48 8.22
C GLU A 264 8.78 16.34 7.11
N ASN A 265 7.53 16.77 7.33
CA ASN A 265 6.50 16.80 6.27
C ASN A 265 6.41 18.19 5.65
N HIS A 266 6.10 18.27 4.36
CA HIS A 266 5.72 19.51 3.71
C HIS A 266 4.21 19.68 3.79
N LEU A 267 3.76 20.63 4.59
CA LEU A 267 2.36 21.01 4.80
C LEU A 267 2.08 22.22 3.90
N GLY A 268 1.60 21.94 2.69
CA GLY A 268 1.38 22.93 1.64
C GLY A 268 0.31 23.95 2.05
N ILE A 269 0.65 25.24 1.99
CA ILE A 269 -0.27 26.34 2.22
C ILE A 269 -1.19 26.45 1.00
N ALA A 270 -2.50 26.47 1.22
CA ALA A 270 -3.44 26.92 0.20
C ALA A 270 -3.92 28.34 0.48
N ASP A 271 -4.19 29.01 -0.64
CA ASP A 271 -5.04 30.18 -0.84
C ASP A 271 -4.48 31.60 -0.67
N GLY A 272 -3.17 31.83 -0.82
CA GLY A 272 -2.63 33.17 -1.12
C GLY A 272 -2.91 34.24 -0.05
N THR A 273 -3.60 33.88 1.02
CA THR A 273 -3.72 34.60 2.27
C THR A 273 -2.68 33.97 3.19
N GLY A 274 -1.84 34.79 3.81
CA GLY A 274 -0.75 34.31 4.67
C GLY A 274 -1.20 33.52 5.93
N ALA A 275 -2.48 33.18 6.05
CA ALA A 275 -3.09 32.41 7.12
C ALA A 275 -3.57 31.07 6.53
N GLY A 276 -2.63 30.12 6.44
CA GLY A 276 -2.75 28.91 5.64
C GLY A 276 -3.69 27.85 6.18
N GLN A 277 -4.14 26.97 5.29
CA GLN A 277 -4.97 25.78 5.58
C GLN A 277 -4.30 24.70 6.45
N TYR A 278 -3.11 24.95 6.99
CA TYR A 278 -2.44 24.16 8.04
C TYR A 278 -2.19 25.01 9.31
N ASP A 279 -2.89 26.13 9.43
CA ASP A 279 -2.99 26.92 10.65
C ASP A 279 -3.84 26.14 11.66
N GLU A 280 -3.29 25.98 12.86
CA GLU A 280 -3.87 25.26 13.99
C GLU A 280 -5.28 25.76 14.33
N THR A 281 -5.61 27.01 13.98
CA THR A 281 -6.94 27.60 14.17
C THR A 281 -8.02 27.01 13.26
N SER A 282 -7.64 26.43 12.11
CA SER A 282 -8.58 25.84 11.16
C SER A 282 -8.98 24.39 11.49
N GLY A 283 -8.29 23.76 12.45
CA GLY A 283 -8.50 22.37 12.84
C GLY A 283 -8.03 21.33 11.80
N SER A 284 -7.41 21.73 10.69
CA SER A 284 -7.04 20.83 9.58
C SER A 284 -5.98 19.78 9.94
N CYS A 285 -5.15 20.05 10.95
CA CYS A 285 -4.26 19.08 11.58
C CYS A 285 -4.67 18.86 13.04
N GLN A 286 -4.82 17.60 13.44
CA GLN A 286 -5.21 17.24 14.80
C GLN A 286 -4.37 16.07 15.30
N GLY A 287 -3.76 16.23 16.48
CA GLY A 287 -3.04 15.17 17.18
C GLY A 287 -3.44 15.11 18.66
N GLY A 288 -3.03 14.03 19.32
CA GLY A 288 -3.14 13.91 20.78
C GLY A 288 -2.13 14.77 21.51
N THR A 289 -2.39 15.05 22.81
CA THR A 289 -1.53 15.90 23.65
C THR A 289 -0.12 15.35 23.89
N THR A 290 0.11 14.06 23.62
CA THR A 290 1.41 13.40 23.75
C THR A 290 2.10 13.16 22.41
N ASP A 291 1.54 13.67 21.31
CA ASP A 291 2.13 13.53 19.99
C ASP A 291 3.21 14.60 19.75
N PHE A 292 4.27 14.21 19.05
CA PHE A 292 5.43 15.05 18.78
C PHE A 292 5.38 15.55 17.34
N TRP A 293 5.36 16.87 17.18
CA TRP A 293 5.33 17.53 15.89
C TRP A 293 6.55 18.43 15.75
N GLN A 294 7.47 18.09 14.86
CA GLN A 294 8.75 18.80 14.75
C GLN A 294 9.33 18.77 13.34
N GLY A 295 9.97 19.86 12.92
CA GLY A 295 10.65 19.93 11.62
C GLY A 295 9.74 19.84 10.41
N ASN A 296 8.44 20.10 10.54
CA ASN A 296 7.53 20.16 9.40
C ASN A 296 7.70 21.51 8.69
N TRP A 297 7.54 21.56 7.37
CA TRP A 297 7.62 22.78 6.57
C TRP A 297 6.23 23.29 6.23
N VAL A 298 5.95 24.56 6.49
CA VAL A 298 4.71 25.24 6.06
C VAL A 298 5.12 26.30 5.05
N GLY A 299 4.77 26.08 3.77
CA GLY A 299 5.28 26.91 2.67
C GLY A 299 6.80 26.74 2.49
N PHE A 300 7.55 27.83 2.64
CA PHE A 300 9.03 27.84 2.60
C PHE A 300 9.68 27.94 3.99
N ALA A 301 8.88 28.01 5.06
CA ALA A 301 9.37 28.14 6.43
C ALA A 301 9.33 26.79 7.15
N VAL A 302 10.32 26.53 8.00
CA VAL A 302 10.26 25.41 8.96
C VAL A 302 9.35 25.82 10.12
N ASN A 303 8.31 25.04 10.40
CA ASN A 303 7.48 25.17 11.57
C ASN A 303 7.74 24.01 12.55
N ASN A 304 8.18 24.35 13.76
CA ASN A 304 8.48 23.39 14.83
C ASN A 304 7.35 23.31 15.87
N LYS A 305 6.12 23.69 15.52
CA LYS A 305 4.99 23.71 16.46
C LYS A 305 4.01 22.56 16.22
N ALA A 306 3.48 22.04 17.31
CA ALA A 306 2.41 21.06 17.30
C ALA A 306 1.07 21.75 17.06
N PRO A 307 0.26 21.27 16.09
CA PRO A 307 -1.07 21.77 15.90
C PRO A 307 -1.88 21.44 17.16
N ALA A 308 -2.25 22.48 17.91
CA ALA A 308 -2.96 22.45 19.18
C ALA A 308 -2.13 22.28 20.47
N SER A 309 -0.88 22.75 20.53
CA SER A 309 -0.37 23.21 21.83
C SER A 309 -1.05 24.55 22.15
N GLY A 310 -2.28 24.48 22.68
CA GLY A 310 -2.95 25.66 23.21
C GLY A 310 -1.96 26.47 24.05
N SER A 311 -1.78 27.73 23.69
CA SER A 311 -1.19 28.73 24.57
C SER A 311 -1.96 28.81 25.88
#